data_AF-A0A7I7SW21-F1
#
_entry.id   AF-A0A7I7SW21-F1
#
_cell.length_a   1.000
_cell.length_b   1.000
_cell.length_c   1.000
_cell.angle_alpha   90.00
_cell.angle_beta   90.00
_cell.angle_gamma   90.00
#
_symmetry.space_group_name_H-M   'P 1'
#
loop_
_entity.id
_entity.type
_entity.pdbx_description
1 polymer ?
#
loop_
_entity_poly.entity_id
_entity_poly.type
_entity_poly.pdbx_seq_one_letter_code
_entity_poly.pdbx_strand_id
1 'polypeptide(L)'
;MPIARVETQTDLLVMARVADRVGDFETSYSAFSRVGSVGPLALDDLDAMASAAGALGHGREATRVGELVYVRLTRTDPNAAAGKALELGAAWLSRGEWAVGQSWIRRARDLLAGAPESPALVQLTYLETVMSVLSGDADLAAERSAVLREMSLAGTSTAVAGEVYYQLGEVRRRRGDLDGAFAAYARAQELGVVPQPGAALVRCALGDLAAARAEVRAAIAAVDRADLPRLLRGAIQIALAGSDLDEAERYLGELESVGAVDNLLRGAVLVRRGRYREAVTVLQSALRESGYEATDAYEWLAQARRGLGPSGR
;
A
#
# COMPACT_ATOMS: atom_id res chain seq x y z
N MET A 1 20.00 -11.60 55.75
CA MET A 1 20.11 -11.44 54.29
C MET A 1 18.99 -12.24 53.65
N PRO A 2 18.21 -11.66 52.72
CA PRO A 2 17.21 -12.42 51.99
C PRO A 2 17.94 -13.42 51.10
N ILE A 3 17.59 -14.69 51.23
CA ILE A 3 18.09 -15.75 50.37
C ILE A 3 17.51 -15.44 48.99
N ALA A 4 18.30 -14.84 48.10
CA ALA A 4 17.92 -14.66 46.71
C ALA A 4 17.48 -16.04 46.21
N ARG A 5 16.19 -16.20 45.91
CA ARG A 5 15.66 -17.42 45.35
C ARG A 5 16.35 -17.54 44.00
N VAL A 6 17.38 -18.38 43.94
CA VAL A 6 18.11 -18.63 42.71
C VAL A 6 17.06 -19.16 41.75
N GLU A 7 16.63 -18.31 40.83
CA GLU A 7 15.68 -18.69 39.80
C GLU A 7 16.27 -19.91 39.13
N THR A 8 15.57 -21.02 39.28
CA THR A 8 16.08 -22.24 38.67
C THR A 8 15.96 -22.07 37.16
N GLN A 9 16.82 -22.74 36.42
CA GLN A 9 16.75 -22.74 34.96
C GLN A 9 15.33 -23.09 34.45
N THR A 10 14.63 -23.96 35.18
CA THR A 10 13.24 -24.34 34.93
C THR A 10 12.27 -23.17 35.08
N ASP A 11 12.43 -22.34 36.11
CA ASP A 11 11.56 -21.18 36.33
C ASP A 11 11.70 -20.16 35.20
N LEU A 12 12.94 -19.94 34.72
CA LEU A 12 13.22 -19.04 33.60
C LEU A 12 12.66 -19.55 32.26
N LEU A 13 12.73 -20.86 32.00
CA LEU A 13 12.12 -21.45 30.79
C LEU A 13 10.60 -21.32 30.79
N VAL A 14 9.97 -21.54 31.94
CA VAL A 14 8.52 -21.37 32.07
C VAL A 14 8.14 -19.91 31.84
N MET A 15 8.88 -18.97 32.43
CA MET A 15 8.67 -17.54 32.21
C MET A 15 8.81 -17.15 30.74
N ALA A 16 9.87 -17.61 30.07
CA ALA A 16 10.14 -17.30 28.66
C ALA A 16 9.00 -17.78 27.73
N ARG A 17 8.56 -19.04 27.89
CA ARG A 17 7.48 -19.62 27.07
C ARG A 17 6.11 -19.03 27.34
N VAL A 18 5.87 -18.61 28.59
CA VAL A 18 4.64 -17.89 28.92
C VAL A 18 4.66 -16.52 28.25
N ALA A 19 5.78 -15.81 28.32
CA ALA A 19 5.97 -14.51 27.67
C ALA A 19 5.83 -14.60 26.14
N ASP A 20 6.43 -15.61 25.49
CA ASP A 20 6.32 -15.84 24.05
C ASP A 20 4.87 -16.00 23.57
N ARG A 21 4.09 -16.86 24.24
CA ARG A 21 2.69 -17.12 23.86
C ARG A 21 1.78 -15.89 23.98
N VAL A 22 2.12 -14.97 24.88
CA VAL A 22 1.37 -13.73 25.06
C VAL A 22 1.96 -12.56 24.26
N GLY A 23 3.02 -12.80 23.47
CA GLY A 23 3.69 -11.79 22.64
C GLY A 23 4.57 -10.80 23.42
N ASP A 24 4.94 -11.10 24.67
CA ASP A 24 5.90 -10.31 25.44
C ASP A 24 7.32 -10.67 24.98
N PHE A 25 7.73 -10.03 23.88
CA PHE A 25 9.02 -10.29 23.24
C PHE A 25 10.20 -9.91 24.12
N GLU A 26 10.09 -8.89 24.99
CA GLU A 26 11.21 -8.43 25.85
C GLU A 26 11.49 -9.42 26.99
N THR A 27 10.44 -9.86 27.70
CA THR A 27 10.58 -10.88 28.74
C THR A 27 10.95 -12.24 28.14
N SER A 28 10.33 -12.61 27.00
CA SER A 28 10.65 -13.85 26.28
C SER A 28 12.13 -13.88 25.89
N TYR A 29 12.60 -12.83 25.22
CA TYR A 29 13.98 -12.73 24.76
C TYR A 29 14.98 -12.69 25.92
N SER A 30 14.76 -11.88 26.95
CA SER A 30 15.68 -11.76 28.09
C SER A 30 15.79 -13.08 28.88
N ALA A 31 14.67 -13.78 29.07
CA ALA A 31 14.63 -15.07 29.76
C ALA A 31 15.31 -16.18 28.95
N PHE A 32 15.00 -16.32 27.65
CA PHE A 32 15.68 -17.28 26.78
C PHE A 32 17.18 -16.98 26.66
N SER A 33 17.57 -15.70 26.60
CA SER A 33 18.99 -15.31 26.58
C SER A 33 19.72 -15.74 27.84
N ARG A 34 19.11 -15.56 29.02
CA ARG A 34 19.71 -16.00 30.30
C ARG A 34 19.84 -17.52 30.36
N VAL A 35 18.83 -18.28 29.92
CA VAL A 35 18.90 -19.75 29.88
C VAL A 35 19.94 -20.24 28.86
N GLY A 36 19.96 -19.65 27.67
CA GLY A 36 20.91 -19.96 26.59
C GLY A 36 22.37 -19.67 26.95
N SER A 37 22.61 -18.75 27.88
CA SER A 37 23.96 -18.45 28.39
C SER A 37 24.55 -19.56 29.28
N VAL A 38 23.67 -20.41 29.84
CA VAL A 38 24.05 -21.49 30.78
C VAL A 38 23.95 -22.88 30.11
N GLY A 39 23.13 -23.05 29.07
CA GLY A 39 23.02 -24.32 28.34
C GLY A 39 22.20 -24.23 27.05
N PRO A 40 22.16 -25.30 26.23
CA PRO A 40 21.46 -25.27 24.95
C PRO A 40 19.93 -25.16 25.12
N LEU A 41 19.30 -24.37 24.26
CA LEU A 41 17.85 -24.26 24.15
C LEU A 41 17.25 -25.32 23.21
N ALA A 42 16.00 -25.69 23.49
CA ALA A 42 15.20 -26.52 22.59
C ALA A 42 14.91 -25.78 21.28
N LEU A 43 14.51 -26.51 20.23
CA LEU A 43 14.27 -25.93 18.91
C LEU A 43 13.16 -24.87 18.94
N ASP A 44 12.03 -25.17 19.57
CA ASP A 44 10.90 -24.25 19.68
C ASP A 44 11.25 -23.00 20.49
N ASP A 45 12.06 -23.16 21.54
CA ASP A 45 12.55 -22.05 22.36
C ASP A 45 13.54 -21.15 21.57
N LEU A 46 14.35 -21.74 20.69
CA LEU A 46 15.22 -20.98 19.78
C LEU A 46 14.43 -20.23 18.71
N ASP A 47 13.32 -20.81 18.22
CA ASP A 47 12.48 -20.15 17.23
C ASP A 47 11.69 -18.99 17.83
N ALA A 48 11.15 -19.19 19.03
CA ALA A 48 10.55 -18.15 19.86
C ALA A 48 11.55 -17.02 20.13
N MET A 49 12.79 -17.35 20.51
CA MET A 49 13.85 -16.37 20.73
C MET A 49 14.21 -15.60 19.44
N ALA A 50 14.30 -16.27 18.28
CA ALA A 50 14.60 -15.63 17.00
C ALA A 50 13.49 -14.66 16.57
N SER A 51 12.25 -15.07 16.74
CA SER A 51 11.05 -14.26 16.45
C SER A 51 11.00 -13.04 17.37
N ALA A 52 11.24 -13.22 18.68
CA ALA A 52 11.32 -12.14 19.66
C ALA A 52 12.47 -11.17 19.37
N ALA A 53 13.64 -11.68 18.99
CA ALA A 53 14.77 -10.84 18.56
C ALA A 53 14.45 -10.04 17.28
N GLY A 54 13.71 -10.64 16.34
CA GLY A 54 13.26 -9.97 15.11
C GLY A 54 12.30 -8.83 15.42
N ALA A 55 11.35 -9.07 16.33
CA ALA A 55 10.39 -8.09 16.81
C ALA A 55 11.04 -6.93 17.59
N LEU A 56 12.07 -7.22 18.41
CA LEU A 56 12.83 -6.21 19.18
C LEU A 56 13.86 -5.44 18.34
N GLY A 57 13.94 -5.71 17.02
CA GLY A 57 14.86 -5.00 16.13
C GLY A 57 16.31 -5.49 16.21
N HIS A 58 16.58 -6.59 16.91
CA HIS A 58 17.88 -7.26 16.95
C HIS A 58 18.12 -8.07 15.67
N GLY A 59 17.98 -7.43 14.50
CA GLY A 59 17.87 -8.10 13.19
C GLY A 59 19.06 -9.02 12.85
N ARG A 60 20.28 -8.65 13.24
CA ARG A 60 21.47 -9.51 13.04
C ARG A 60 21.39 -10.79 13.86
N GLU A 61 20.88 -10.70 15.09
CA GLU A 61 20.70 -11.86 15.95
C GLU A 61 19.50 -12.70 15.51
N ALA A 62 18.37 -12.06 15.20
CA ALA A 62 17.18 -12.71 14.71
C ALA A 62 17.46 -13.56 13.46
N THR A 63 18.15 -13.00 12.47
CA THR A 63 18.51 -13.73 11.26
C THR A 63 19.52 -14.84 11.55
N ARG A 64 20.53 -14.60 12.40
CA ARG A 64 21.51 -15.63 12.79
C ARG A 64 20.86 -16.82 13.51
N VAL A 65 19.95 -16.56 14.45
CA VAL A 65 19.25 -17.61 15.20
C VAL A 65 18.19 -18.28 14.31
N GLY A 66 17.46 -17.53 13.49
CA GLY A 66 16.50 -18.07 12.52
C GLY A 66 17.14 -18.97 11.45
N GLU A 67 18.34 -18.63 10.98
CA GLU A 67 19.14 -19.49 10.09
C GLU A 67 19.51 -20.82 10.75
N LEU A 68 19.85 -20.81 12.04
CA LEU A 68 20.11 -22.03 12.80
C LEU A 68 18.85 -22.88 12.96
N VAL A 69 17.70 -22.25 13.26
CA VAL A 69 16.41 -22.94 13.36
C VAL A 69 16.05 -23.58 12.03
N TYR A 70 16.18 -22.84 10.92
CA TYR A 70 15.99 -23.34 9.56
C TYR A 70 16.82 -24.61 9.30
N VAL A 71 18.13 -24.59 9.56
CA VAL A 71 19.02 -25.76 9.34
C VAL A 71 18.57 -26.97 10.17
N ARG A 72 18.07 -26.77 11.39
CA ARG A 72 17.57 -27.87 12.23
C ARG A 72 16.25 -28.43 11.71
N LEU A 73 15.31 -27.56 11.34
CA LEU A 73 14.00 -27.96 10.82
C LEU A 73 14.12 -28.76 9.51
N THR A 74 15.09 -28.45 8.64
CA THR A 74 15.27 -29.19 7.37
C THR A 74 15.47 -30.69 7.55
N ARG A 75 15.92 -31.13 8.73
CA ARG A 75 16.15 -32.55 9.04
C ARG A 75 14.95 -33.25 9.67
N THR A 76 13.99 -32.48 10.17
CA THR A 76 12.91 -33.00 11.06
C THR A 76 11.52 -32.67 10.55
N ASP A 77 11.31 -31.45 10.05
CA ASP A 77 10.04 -30.96 9.51
C ASP A 77 10.30 -29.99 8.35
N PRO A 78 10.30 -30.51 7.11
CA PRO A 78 10.46 -29.68 5.92
C PRO A 78 9.41 -28.57 5.77
N ASN A 79 8.16 -28.74 6.23
CA ASN A 79 7.11 -27.72 6.09
C ASN A 79 7.35 -26.54 7.05
N ALA A 80 7.71 -26.82 8.30
CA ALA A 80 8.10 -25.79 9.25
C ALA A 80 9.39 -25.06 8.80
N ALA A 81 10.35 -25.80 8.23
CA ALA A 81 11.55 -25.22 7.64
C ALA A 81 11.21 -24.23 6.52
N ALA A 82 10.19 -24.53 5.72
CA ALA A 82 9.74 -23.63 4.68
C ALA A 82 9.10 -22.36 5.22
N GLY A 83 8.20 -22.47 6.20
CA GLY A 83 7.61 -21.30 6.87
C GLY A 83 8.70 -20.35 7.41
N LYS A 84 9.74 -20.92 8.02
CA LYS A 84 10.89 -20.16 8.50
C LYS A 84 11.67 -19.48 7.38
N ALA A 85 11.85 -20.14 6.24
CA ALA A 85 12.48 -19.53 5.07
C ALA A 85 11.64 -18.39 4.45
N LEU A 86 10.30 -18.44 4.50
CA LEU A 86 9.44 -17.34 4.06
C LEU A 86 9.56 -16.10 4.94
N GLU A 87 9.60 -16.33 6.26
CA GLU A 87 9.78 -15.28 7.26
C GLU A 87 11.12 -14.56 7.06
N LEU A 88 12.20 -15.32 6.84
CA LEU A 88 13.51 -14.76 6.52
C LEU A 88 13.47 -14.00 5.18
N GLY A 89 12.76 -14.53 4.18
CA GLY A 89 12.63 -13.88 2.87
C GLY A 89 11.92 -12.53 2.94
N ALA A 90 10.78 -12.47 3.60
CA ALA A 90 10.05 -11.23 3.86
C ALA A 90 10.91 -10.21 4.64
N ALA A 91 11.66 -10.68 5.63
CA ALA A 91 12.50 -9.83 6.47
C ALA A 91 13.66 -9.18 5.69
N TRP A 92 14.20 -9.85 4.67
CA TRP A 92 15.24 -9.26 3.83
C TRP A 92 14.67 -8.40 2.70
N LEU A 93 13.56 -8.80 2.06
CA LEU A 93 12.86 -8.00 1.04
C LEU A 93 12.42 -6.63 1.59
N SER A 94 11.85 -6.62 2.79
CA SER A 94 11.39 -5.41 3.49
C SER A 94 12.52 -4.45 3.87
N ARG A 95 13.76 -4.94 4.00
CA ARG A 95 14.95 -4.11 4.29
C ARG A 95 15.60 -3.53 3.04
N GLY A 96 15.04 -3.79 1.86
CA GLY A 96 15.63 -3.38 0.58
C GLY A 96 16.78 -4.29 0.13
N GLU A 97 17.14 -5.29 0.94
CA GLU A 97 18.07 -6.36 0.60
C GLU A 97 17.36 -7.39 -0.28
N TRP A 98 16.91 -6.89 -1.42
CA TRP A 98 16.04 -7.55 -2.36
C TRP A 98 16.61 -8.91 -2.79
N ALA A 99 17.92 -8.95 -3.06
CA ALA A 99 18.63 -10.15 -3.49
C ALA A 99 18.67 -11.23 -2.40
N VAL A 100 18.87 -10.82 -1.14
CA VAL A 100 18.95 -11.74 -0.02
C VAL A 100 17.57 -12.31 0.29
N GLY A 101 16.54 -11.46 0.30
CA GLY A 101 15.18 -11.89 0.60
C GLY A 101 14.58 -12.80 -0.45
N GLN A 102 14.86 -12.56 -1.71
CA GLN A 102 14.53 -13.52 -2.77
C GLN A 102 15.19 -14.89 -2.57
N SER A 103 16.45 -14.93 -2.09
CA SER A 103 17.15 -16.20 -1.87
C SER A 103 16.46 -17.07 -0.81
N TRP A 104 15.77 -16.45 0.13
CA TRP A 104 15.05 -17.10 1.22
C TRP A 104 13.64 -17.54 0.80
N ILE A 105 12.90 -16.68 0.08
CA ILE A 105 11.64 -17.08 -0.57
C ILE A 105 11.86 -18.31 -1.48
N ARG A 106 13.05 -18.42 -2.12
CA ARG A 106 13.43 -19.59 -2.93
C ARG A 106 13.61 -20.87 -2.12
N ARG A 107 14.30 -20.79 -0.98
CA ARG A 107 14.50 -21.95 -0.12
C ARG A 107 13.20 -22.48 0.47
N ALA A 108 12.26 -21.59 0.82
CA ALA A 108 10.94 -21.99 1.29
C ALA A 108 10.16 -22.79 0.24
N ARG A 109 10.28 -22.35 -1.01
CA ARG A 109 9.67 -23.04 -2.15
C ARG A 109 10.22 -24.46 -2.32
N ASP A 110 11.54 -24.63 -2.23
CA ASP A 110 12.20 -25.95 -2.39
C ASP A 110 11.73 -26.97 -1.33
N LEU A 111 11.34 -26.47 -0.16
CA LEU A 111 10.92 -27.30 0.97
C LEU A 111 9.43 -27.64 0.97
N LEU A 112 8.57 -26.77 0.44
CA LEU A 112 7.14 -27.07 0.23
C LEU A 112 6.92 -27.90 -1.04
N ALA A 113 7.99 -28.40 -1.66
CA ALA A 113 7.92 -29.22 -2.85
C ALA A 113 7.21 -30.55 -2.53
N GLY A 114 5.98 -30.70 -3.05
CA GLY A 114 5.16 -31.89 -2.83
C GLY A 114 4.38 -31.88 -1.50
N ALA A 115 4.28 -30.73 -0.84
CA ALA A 115 3.53 -30.58 0.41
C ALA A 115 2.01 -30.35 0.16
N PRO A 116 1.13 -30.80 1.08
CA PRO A 116 -0.29 -30.46 1.04
C PRO A 116 -0.55 -28.97 1.36
N GLU A 117 -1.78 -28.49 1.07
CA GLU A 117 -2.19 -27.12 1.39
C GLU A 117 -1.89 -26.78 2.85
N SER A 118 -1.19 -25.66 3.03
CA SER A 118 -0.72 -25.23 4.33
C SER A 118 -0.64 -23.69 4.39
N PRO A 119 -0.66 -23.09 5.59
CA PRO A 119 -0.51 -21.65 5.75
C PRO A 119 0.78 -21.09 5.13
N ALA A 120 1.87 -21.86 5.17
CA ALA A 120 3.14 -21.49 4.55
C ALA A 120 2.99 -21.35 3.02
N LEU A 121 2.22 -22.24 2.39
CA LEU A 121 1.94 -22.17 0.96
C LEU A 121 1.13 -20.91 0.59
N VAL A 122 0.18 -20.47 1.43
CA VAL A 122 -0.61 -19.23 1.21
C VAL A 122 0.26 -17.97 1.39
N GLN A 123 1.14 -17.96 2.39
CA GLN A 123 2.02 -16.83 2.65
C GLN A 123 3.10 -16.68 1.57
N LEU A 124 3.64 -17.80 1.08
CA LEU A 124 4.52 -17.83 -0.09
C LEU A 124 3.82 -17.13 -1.28
N THR A 125 2.57 -17.51 -1.55
CA THR A 125 1.77 -16.97 -2.67
C THR A 125 1.53 -15.45 -2.54
N TYR A 126 1.26 -14.99 -1.33
CA TYR A 126 1.03 -13.57 -1.05
C TYR A 126 2.30 -12.74 -1.24
N LEU A 127 3.42 -13.10 -0.62
CA LEU A 127 4.67 -12.34 -0.76
C LEU A 127 5.18 -12.30 -2.21
N GLU A 128 4.96 -13.38 -2.96
CA GLU A 128 5.22 -13.40 -4.40
C GLU A 128 4.35 -12.37 -5.17
N THR A 129 3.11 -12.09 -4.76
CA THR A 129 2.18 -11.09 -5.39
C THR A 129 2.58 -9.65 -5.11
N VAL A 130 3.03 -9.45 -3.89
CA VAL A 130 3.47 -8.19 -3.32
C VAL A 130 4.75 -7.72 -3.99
N MET A 131 5.76 -8.60 -4.11
CA MET A 131 7.00 -8.24 -4.79
C MET A 131 6.74 -7.80 -6.23
N SER A 132 5.69 -8.34 -6.83
CA SER A 132 5.27 -8.09 -8.20
C SER A 132 4.84 -6.63 -8.42
N VAL A 133 3.67 -6.17 -7.88
CA VAL A 133 3.51 -4.88 -7.20
C VAL A 133 4.44 -3.72 -7.58
N LEU A 134 5.59 -3.79 -6.96
CA LEU A 134 6.26 -2.60 -6.46
C LEU A 134 7.56 -2.41 -7.15
N SER A 135 7.98 -3.43 -7.89
CA SER A 135 9.07 -3.44 -8.83
C SER A 135 8.96 -2.38 -9.95
N GLY A 136 8.12 -1.34 -9.82
CA GLY A 136 7.59 -0.48 -10.89
C GLY A 136 8.47 0.63 -11.49
N ASP A 137 9.40 1.28 -10.76
CA ASP A 137 10.51 2.08 -11.35
C ASP A 137 11.83 1.75 -10.64
N ALA A 138 12.93 1.95 -11.35
CA ALA A 138 14.27 1.89 -10.77
C ALA A 138 14.52 3.03 -9.75
N ASP A 139 13.83 4.18 -9.90
CA ASP A 139 13.72 5.24 -8.86
C ASP A 139 12.82 4.82 -7.68
N LEU A 140 12.06 3.73 -7.85
CA LEU A 140 11.26 3.10 -6.80
C LEU A 140 12.00 1.98 -6.08
N ALA A 141 13.33 1.87 -6.13
CA ALA A 141 14.04 0.86 -5.32
C ALA A 141 13.65 0.94 -3.82
N ALA A 142 13.42 2.16 -3.33
CA ALA A 142 12.80 2.41 -2.04
C ALA A 142 11.32 1.94 -2.01
N GLU A 143 10.48 2.31 -2.98
CA GLU A 143 9.03 2.00 -2.97
C GLU A 143 8.73 0.50 -3.15
N ARG A 144 9.65 -0.23 -3.80
CA ARG A 144 9.72 -1.69 -3.89
C ARG A 144 9.77 -2.34 -2.52
N SER A 145 10.82 -2.00 -1.78
CA SER A 145 10.99 -2.48 -0.42
C SER A 145 9.87 -2.00 0.49
N ALA A 146 9.34 -0.80 0.22
CA ALA A 146 8.28 -0.19 1.00
C ALA A 146 7.00 -1.01 0.91
N VAL A 147 6.46 -1.23 -0.30
CA VAL A 147 5.17 -1.90 -0.37
C VAL A 147 5.31 -3.42 -0.13
N LEU A 148 6.55 -3.95 -0.12
CA LEU A 148 6.84 -5.32 0.28
C LEU A 148 6.88 -5.53 1.76
N ARG A 149 7.51 -4.60 2.48
CA ARG A 149 7.36 -4.49 3.93
C ARG A 149 5.88 -4.37 4.26
N GLU A 150 5.17 -3.56 3.49
CA GLU A 150 3.76 -3.26 3.70
C GLU A 150 2.89 -4.51 3.61
N MET A 151 2.99 -5.25 2.52
CA MET A 151 2.17 -6.42 2.43
C MET A 151 2.74 -7.53 3.34
N SER A 152 4.06 -7.70 3.52
CA SER A 152 4.61 -8.67 4.50
C SER A 152 4.09 -8.52 5.93
N LEU A 153 3.79 -7.29 6.39
CA LEU A 153 3.18 -7.00 7.69
C LEU A 153 1.65 -7.24 7.70
N ALA A 154 0.98 -7.03 6.57
CA ALA A 154 -0.47 -7.09 6.46
C ALA A 154 -1.04 -8.50 6.44
N GLY A 155 -0.19 -9.52 6.25
CA GLY A 155 -0.54 -10.93 6.36
C GLY A 155 -1.76 -11.31 5.52
N THR A 156 -1.56 -11.91 4.33
CA THR A 156 -2.62 -12.61 3.53
C THR A 156 -3.48 -11.74 2.56
N SER A 157 -4.25 -12.42 1.69
CA SER A 157 -5.53 -12.06 1.00
C SER A 157 -5.54 -11.39 -0.41
N THR A 158 -6.49 -11.79 -1.29
CA THR A 158 -6.58 -11.50 -2.75
C THR A 158 -7.12 -10.13 -3.14
N ALA A 159 -8.04 -9.56 -2.38
CA ALA A 159 -8.48 -8.18 -2.57
C ALA A 159 -7.31 -7.20 -2.38
N VAL A 160 -6.38 -7.55 -1.50
CA VAL A 160 -5.22 -6.72 -1.13
C VAL A 160 -4.30 -6.51 -2.32
N ALA A 161 -4.10 -7.55 -3.13
CA ALA A 161 -3.29 -7.40 -4.33
C ALA A 161 -3.95 -6.45 -5.34
N GLY A 162 -5.28 -6.50 -5.47
CA GLY A 162 -6.02 -5.66 -6.42
C GLY A 162 -5.94 -4.20 -6.12
N GLU A 163 -6.10 -3.90 -4.84
CA GLU A 163 -5.94 -2.56 -4.34
C GLU A 163 -4.52 -2.04 -4.58
N VAL A 164 -3.49 -2.86 -4.34
CA VAL A 164 -2.09 -2.42 -4.52
C VAL A 164 -1.79 -2.05 -5.97
N TYR A 165 -2.45 -2.73 -6.90
CA TYR A 165 -2.37 -2.39 -8.30
C TYR A 165 -3.19 -1.17 -8.69
N TYR A 166 -4.40 -1.02 -8.15
CA TYR A 166 -5.18 0.21 -8.36
C TYR A 166 -4.36 1.44 -8.02
N GLN A 167 -3.69 1.38 -6.87
CA GLN A 167 -2.89 2.47 -6.34
C GLN A 167 -1.64 2.72 -7.18
N LEU A 168 -0.98 1.69 -7.70
CA LEU A 168 0.12 1.86 -8.66
C LEU A 168 -0.36 2.60 -9.94
N GLY A 169 -1.64 2.46 -10.30
CA GLY A 169 -2.27 3.16 -11.43
C GLY A 169 -2.44 4.64 -11.17
N GLU A 170 -2.97 5.01 -10.01
CA GLU A 170 -3.11 6.41 -9.58
C GLU A 170 -1.76 7.14 -9.56
N VAL A 171 -0.73 6.47 -9.06
CA VAL A 171 0.61 7.05 -8.92
C VAL A 171 1.17 7.44 -10.28
N ARG A 172 1.12 6.51 -11.22
CA ARG A 172 1.65 6.73 -12.56
C ARG A 172 0.84 7.78 -13.32
N ARG A 173 -0.48 7.82 -13.10
CA ARG A 173 -1.34 8.82 -13.76
C ARG A 173 -0.93 10.23 -13.40
N ARG A 174 -0.71 10.47 -12.11
CA ARG A 174 -0.40 11.80 -11.56
C ARG A 174 1.00 12.27 -11.93
N ARG A 175 1.94 11.35 -12.19
CA ARG A 175 3.27 11.67 -12.72
C ARG A 175 3.25 12.02 -14.22
N GLY A 176 2.09 11.91 -14.87
CA GLY A 176 1.99 12.01 -16.31
C GLY A 176 2.44 10.74 -17.03
N ASP A 177 2.82 9.69 -16.29
CA ASP A 177 2.96 8.34 -16.80
C ASP A 177 1.56 7.73 -16.98
N LEU A 178 0.79 8.33 -17.87
CA LEU A 178 -0.57 7.91 -18.21
C LEU A 178 -0.58 6.47 -18.71
N ASP A 179 0.48 6.09 -19.42
CA ASP A 179 0.68 4.75 -19.92
C ASP A 179 0.83 3.74 -18.76
N GLY A 180 1.68 4.01 -17.77
CA GLY A 180 1.84 3.15 -16.60
C GLY A 180 0.66 3.20 -15.62
N ALA A 181 -0.12 4.28 -15.66
CA ALA A 181 -1.35 4.43 -14.92
C ALA A 181 -2.42 3.46 -15.37
N PHE A 182 -2.71 3.52 -16.68
CA PHE A 182 -3.63 2.62 -17.35
C PHE A 182 -3.30 1.16 -17.02
N ALA A 183 -2.01 0.85 -17.00
CA ALA A 183 -1.53 -0.50 -16.71
C ALA A 183 -1.86 -0.99 -15.30
N ALA A 184 -1.71 -0.17 -14.26
CA ALA A 184 -1.91 -0.61 -12.89
C ALA A 184 -3.39 -0.50 -12.45
N TYR A 185 -4.15 0.39 -13.08
CA TYR A 185 -5.61 0.35 -13.06
C TYR A 185 -6.21 -0.92 -13.65
N ALA A 186 -5.74 -1.35 -14.82
CA ALA A 186 -6.18 -2.63 -15.38
C ALA A 186 -5.96 -3.78 -14.37
N ARG A 187 -4.86 -3.77 -13.59
CA ARG A 187 -4.54 -4.79 -12.58
C ARG A 187 -5.44 -4.77 -11.34
N ALA A 188 -5.93 -3.61 -10.97
CA ALA A 188 -6.98 -3.50 -9.99
C ALA A 188 -8.25 -4.21 -10.43
N GLN A 189 -8.72 -3.90 -11.65
CA GLN A 189 -9.99 -4.41 -12.18
C GLN A 189 -10.03 -5.93 -12.11
N GLU A 190 -8.89 -6.50 -12.47
CA GLU A 190 -8.67 -7.93 -12.53
C GLU A 190 -8.78 -8.59 -11.15
N LEU A 191 -8.34 -7.94 -10.07
CA LEU A 191 -8.40 -8.45 -8.68
C LEU A 191 -9.71 -8.06 -7.98
N GLY A 192 -10.74 -7.81 -8.79
CA GLY A 192 -12.08 -7.46 -8.38
C GLY A 192 -12.28 -5.97 -8.08
N VAL A 193 -11.27 -5.12 -8.31
CA VAL A 193 -11.28 -3.70 -7.94
C VAL A 193 -11.49 -2.81 -9.16
N VAL A 194 -12.72 -2.33 -9.36
CA VAL A 194 -13.05 -1.49 -10.53
C VAL A 194 -12.20 -0.21 -10.57
N PRO A 195 -11.42 0.06 -11.65
CA PRO A 195 -10.40 1.10 -11.66
C PRO A 195 -10.92 2.43 -12.21
N GLN A 196 -12.19 2.69 -11.99
CA GLN A 196 -12.82 3.96 -12.33
C GLN A 196 -12.71 4.89 -11.14
N PRO A 197 -12.39 6.18 -11.30
CA PRO A 197 -12.39 6.95 -12.55
C PRO A 197 -11.04 7.01 -13.27
N GLY A 198 -9.99 6.41 -12.68
CA GLY A 198 -8.62 6.50 -13.17
C GLY A 198 -8.48 6.12 -14.64
N ALA A 199 -9.13 5.03 -15.06
CA ALA A 199 -9.16 4.58 -16.45
C ALA A 199 -9.83 5.59 -17.39
N ALA A 200 -10.99 6.13 -17.04
CA ALA A 200 -11.68 7.13 -17.86
C ALA A 200 -10.86 8.43 -17.99
N LEU A 201 -10.17 8.85 -16.93
CA LEU A 201 -9.30 10.02 -16.95
C LEU A 201 -8.07 9.84 -17.86
N VAL A 202 -7.50 8.64 -17.91
CA VAL A 202 -6.42 8.33 -18.86
C VAL A 202 -6.93 8.44 -20.30
N ARG A 203 -8.11 7.87 -20.63
CA ARG A 203 -8.70 7.99 -21.98
C ARG A 203 -8.93 9.44 -22.39
N CYS A 204 -9.41 10.24 -21.45
CA CYS A 204 -9.63 11.66 -21.68
C CYS A 204 -8.33 12.40 -22.01
N ALA A 205 -7.25 12.11 -21.28
CA ALA A 205 -5.95 12.71 -21.56
C ALA A 205 -5.37 12.29 -22.92
N LEU A 206 -5.81 11.15 -23.48
CA LEU A 206 -5.46 10.67 -24.81
C LEU A 206 -6.36 11.21 -25.93
N GLY A 207 -7.36 12.04 -25.60
CA GLY A 207 -8.25 12.68 -26.57
C GLY A 207 -9.52 11.88 -26.92
N ASP A 208 -9.72 10.68 -26.38
CA ASP A 208 -10.97 9.92 -26.54
C ASP A 208 -12.00 10.33 -25.49
N LEU A 209 -12.44 11.57 -25.66
CA LEU A 209 -13.38 12.21 -24.77
C LEU A 209 -14.75 11.50 -24.75
N ALA A 210 -15.21 11.02 -25.91
CA ALA A 210 -16.53 10.41 -26.03
C ALA A 210 -16.61 9.11 -25.23
N ALA A 211 -15.58 8.26 -25.32
CA ALA A 211 -15.52 7.02 -24.55
C ALA A 211 -15.33 7.30 -23.05
N ALA A 212 -14.43 8.21 -22.68
CA ALA A 212 -14.19 8.58 -21.29
C ALA A 212 -15.49 9.02 -20.58
N ARG A 213 -16.33 9.80 -21.28
CA ARG A 213 -17.65 10.19 -20.79
C ARG A 213 -18.61 9.03 -20.66
N ALA A 214 -18.67 8.14 -21.65
CA ALA A 214 -19.55 6.98 -21.60
C ALA A 214 -19.20 6.05 -20.42
N GLU A 215 -17.91 5.79 -20.19
CA GLU A 215 -17.43 4.91 -19.13
C GLU A 215 -17.68 5.50 -17.73
N VAL A 216 -17.34 6.77 -17.51
CA VAL A 216 -17.55 7.39 -16.19
C VAL A 216 -19.03 7.51 -15.85
N ARG A 217 -19.91 7.73 -16.85
CA ARG A 217 -21.36 7.72 -16.66
C ARG A 217 -21.90 6.34 -16.30
N ALA A 218 -21.42 5.30 -17.00
CA ALA A 218 -21.81 3.93 -16.68
C ALA A 218 -21.38 3.55 -15.25
N ALA A 219 -20.16 3.95 -14.84
CA ALA A 219 -19.68 3.73 -13.48
C ALA A 219 -20.52 4.49 -12.44
N ILE A 220 -20.87 5.76 -12.71
CA ILE A 220 -21.75 6.57 -11.85
C ILE A 220 -23.11 5.91 -11.65
N ALA A 221 -23.68 5.33 -12.72
CA ALA A 221 -24.99 4.69 -12.67
C ALA A 221 -24.99 3.35 -11.92
N ALA A 222 -23.85 2.65 -11.90
CA ALA A 222 -23.72 1.31 -11.35
C ALA A 222 -23.21 1.28 -9.90
N VAL A 223 -22.76 2.41 -9.37
CA VAL A 223 -22.08 2.47 -8.07
C VAL A 223 -22.98 2.94 -6.94
N ASP A 224 -22.69 2.48 -5.74
CA ASP A 224 -23.34 2.98 -4.54
C ASP A 224 -22.94 4.43 -4.23
N ARG A 225 -23.77 5.12 -3.45
CA ARG A 225 -23.58 6.55 -3.10
C ARG A 225 -22.19 6.86 -2.51
N ALA A 226 -21.49 5.85 -1.97
CA ALA A 226 -20.17 5.97 -1.36
C ALA A 226 -19.03 6.25 -2.36
N ASP A 227 -19.02 5.57 -3.50
CA ASP A 227 -17.97 5.74 -4.53
C ASP A 227 -18.29 6.86 -5.52
N LEU A 228 -19.54 7.31 -5.53
CA LEU A 228 -20.06 8.30 -6.46
C LEU A 228 -19.26 9.61 -6.50
N PRO A 229 -18.85 10.24 -5.38
CA PRO A 229 -18.04 11.47 -5.42
C PRO A 229 -16.69 11.32 -6.14
N ARG A 230 -16.05 10.14 -6.08
CA ARG A 230 -14.77 9.88 -6.77
C ARG A 230 -14.99 9.87 -8.28
N LEU A 231 -16.05 9.20 -8.73
CA LEU A 231 -16.43 9.15 -10.13
C LEU A 231 -16.91 10.51 -10.67
N LEU A 232 -17.71 11.26 -9.91
CA LEU A 232 -18.20 12.58 -10.30
C LEU A 232 -17.05 13.58 -10.52
N ARG A 233 -16.00 13.55 -9.70
CA ARG A 233 -14.80 14.37 -9.93
C ARG A 233 -14.11 14.01 -11.23
N GLY A 234 -13.96 12.71 -11.50
CA GLY A 234 -13.46 12.23 -12.78
C GLY A 234 -14.32 12.74 -13.95
N ALA A 235 -15.64 12.69 -13.80
CA ALA A 235 -16.58 13.16 -14.81
C ALA A 235 -16.50 14.67 -15.07
N ILE A 236 -16.33 15.50 -14.04
CA ILE A 236 -16.14 16.96 -14.20
C ILE A 236 -14.83 17.25 -14.94
N GLN A 237 -13.73 16.56 -14.59
CA GLN A 237 -12.45 16.70 -15.28
C GLN A 237 -12.56 16.34 -16.76
N ILE A 238 -13.28 15.26 -17.09
CA ILE A 238 -13.56 14.84 -18.46
C ILE A 238 -14.44 15.88 -19.19
N ALA A 239 -15.47 16.41 -18.54
CA ALA A 239 -16.33 17.43 -19.11
C ALA A 239 -15.57 18.72 -19.45
N LEU A 240 -14.70 19.17 -18.53
CA LEU A 240 -13.81 20.32 -18.70
C LEU A 240 -12.82 20.13 -19.87
N ALA A 241 -12.20 18.97 -19.97
CA ALA A 241 -11.29 18.66 -21.09
C ALA A 241 -12.00 18.77 -22.45
N GLY A 242 -13.27 18.36 -22.50
CA GLY A 242 -14.12 18.50 -23.67
C GLY A 242 -14.84 19.83 -23.85
N SER A 243 -14.58 20.82 -22.99
CA SER A 243 -15.25 22.13 -22.98
C SER A 243 -16.78 22.08 -22.89
N ASP A 244 -17.34 21.01 -22.32
CA ASP A 244 -18.78 20.86 -22.10
C ASP A 244 -19.14 21.38 -20.70
N LEU A 245 -19.33 22.69 -20.64
CA LEU A 245 -19.44 23.41 -19.37
C LEU A 245 -20.82 23.22 -18.73
N ASP A 246 -21.86 22.95 -19.51
CA ASP A 246 -23.19 22.60 -19.00
C ASP A 246 -23.14 21.25 -18.28
N GLU A 247 -22.43 20.28 -18.85
CA GLU A 247 -22.19 18.98 -18.22
C GLU A 247 -21.34 19.07 -16.95
N ALA A 248 -20.29 19.89 -16.97
CA ALA A 248 -19.45 20.11 -15.80
C ALA A 248 -20.25 20.77 -14.65
N GLU A 249 -21.11 21.75 -14.94
CA GLU A 249 -21.97 22.39 -13.93
C GLU A 249 -23.03 21.45 -13.37
N ARG A 250 -23.56 20.54 -14.19
CA ARG A 250 -24.49 19.49 -13.73
C ARG A 250 -23.82 18.54 -12.75
N TYR A 251 -22.64 18.01 -13.09
CA TYR A 251 -21.91 17.11 -12.18
C TYR A 251 -21.44 17.81 -10.91
N LEU A 252 -21.13 19.12 -10.96
CA LEU A 252 -20.89 19.92 -9.75
C LEU A 252 -22.14 20.00 -8.88
N GLY A 253 -23.32 20.23 -9.46
CA GLY A 253 -24.58 20.23 -8.73
C GLY A 253 -24.93 18.85 -8.13
N GLU A 254 -24.68 17.77 -8.87
CA GLU A 254 -24.85 16.40 -8.37
C GLU A 254 -23.88 16.09 -7.23
N LEU A 255 -22.61 16.49 -7.36
CA LEU A 255 -21.60 16.39 -6.30
C LEU A 255 -22.06 17.13 -5.04
N GLU A 256 -22.57 18.36 -5.19
CA GLU A 256 -23.11 19.18 -4.10
C GLU A 256 -24.34 18.54 -3.44
N SER A 257 -25.22 17.90 -4.23
CA SER A 257 -26.41 17.21 -3.73
C SER A 257 -26.10 15.96 -2.91
N VAL A 258 -24.95 15.31 -3.17
CA VAL A 258 -24.45 14.21 -2.35
C VAL A 258 -23.57 14.69 -1.19
N GLY A 259 -23.52 16.01 -0.98
CA GLY A 259 -22.81 16.65 0.13
C GLY A 259 -21.30 16.76 -0.10
N ALA A 260 -20.82 16.57 -1.33
CA ALA A 260 -19.43 16.76 -1.70
C ALA A 260 -19.24 18.09 -2.46
N VAL A 261 -18.13 18.78 -2.22
CA VAL A 261 -17.78 20.01 -2.93
C VAL A 261 -16.35 19.86 -3.46
N ASP A 262 -16.10 20.40 -4.64
CA ASP A 262 -14.76 20.48 -5.22
C ASP A 262 -14.53 21.89 -5.78
N ASN A 263 -14.00 22.77 -4.93
CA ASN A 263 -13.80 24.18 -5.26
C ASN A 263 -12.73 24.38 -6.36
N LEU A 264 -11.79 23.44 -6.52
CA LEU A 264 -10.82 23.47 -7.60
C LEU A 264 -11.52 23.24 -8.94
N LEU A 265 -12.33 22.20 -9.04
CA LEU A 265 -13.11 21.90 -10.25
C LEU A 265 -14.18 22.97 -10.50
N ARG A 266 -14.88 23.45 -9.47
CA ARG A 266 -15.85 24.56 -9.58
C ARG A 266 -15.19 25.84 -10.10
N GLY A 267 -14.02 26.16 -9.58
CA GLY A 267 -13.19 27.25 -10.05
C GLY A 267 -12.80 27.10 -11.53
N ALA A 268 -12.31 25.92 -11.93
CA ALA A 268 -11.95 25.62 -13.31
C ALA A 268 -13.14 25.80 -14.27
N VAL A 269 -14.34 25.36 -13.89
CA VAL A 269 -15.58 25.57 -14.65
C VAL A 269 -15.91 27.06 -14.80
N LEU A 270 -15.87 27.83 -13.71
CA LEU A 270 -16.12 29.28 -13.75
C LEU A 270 -15.12 30.03 -14.64
N VAL A 271 -13.84 29.63 -14.63
CA VAL A 271 -12.82 30.18 -15.52
C VAL A 271 -13.17 29.91 -16.98
N ARG A 272 -13.50 28.67 -17.32
CA ARG A 272 -13.86 28.30 -18.71
C ARG A 272 -15.14 28.97 -19.20
N ARG A 273 -16.06 29.32 -18.30
CA ARG A 273 -17.28 30.11 -18.58
C ARG A 273 -17.07 31.62 -18.74
N GLY A 274 -15.89 32.12 -18.39
CA GLY A 274 -15.63 33.57 -18.35
C GLY A 274 -16.18 34.28 -17.11
N ARG A 275 -16.65 33.55 -16.09
CA ARG A 275 -17.11 34.10 -14.80
C ARG A 275 -15.93 34.36 -13.87
N TYR A 276 -14.99 35.16 -14.35
CA TYR A 276 -13.66 35.29 -13.73
C TYR A 276 -13.68 35.86 -12.31
N ARG A 277 -14.57 36.83 -12.01
CA ARG A 277 -14.69 37.40 -10.66
C ARG A 277 -15.10 36.35 -9.64
N GLU A 278 -16.05 35.50 -10.00
CA GLU A 278 -16.51 34.41 -9.14
C GLU A 278 -15.47 33.28 -9.06
N ALA A 279 -14.82 32.97 -10.18
CA ALA A 279 -13.75 31.98 -10.23
C ALA A 279 -12.59 32.32 -9.28
N VAL A 280 -12.18 33.60 -9.22
CA VAL A 280 -11.14 34.06 -8.29
C VAL A 280 -11.55 33.78 -6.85
N THR A 281 -12.76 34.14 -6.45
CA THR A 281 -13.26 33.91 -5.09
C THR A 281 -13.29 32.42 -4.74
N VAL A 282 -13.75 31.56 -5.66
CA VAL A 282 -13.85 30.11 -5.44
C VAL A 282 -12.47 29.44 -5.41
N LEU A 283 -11.56 29.78 -6.33
CA LEU A 283 -10.19 29.22 -6.37
C LEU A 283 -9.34 29.69 -5.19
N GLN A 284 -9.54 30.91 -4.71
CA GLN A 284 -8.93 31.39 -3.47
C GLN A 284 -9.45 30.64 -2.24
N SER A 285 -10.71 30.18 -2.27
CA SER A 285 -11.21 29.27 -1.23
C SER A 285 -10.59 27.88 -1.37
N ALA A 286 -10.49 27.31 -2.59
CA ALA A 286 -9.84 26.02 -2.83
C ALA A 286 -8.38 25.96 -2.36
N LEU A 287 -7.57 26.98 -2.70
CA LEU A 287 -6.17 27.08 -2.25
C LEU A 287 -6.05 27.23 -0.73
N ARG A 288 -7.02 27.90 -0.09
CA ARG A 288 -7.07 27.99 1.37
C ARG A 288 -7.43 26.64 2.01
N GLU A 289 -8.13 25.76 1.29
CA GLU A 289 -8.57 24.43 1.74
C GLU A 289 -7.53 23.33 1.47
N SER A 290 -6.81 23.35 0.34
CA SER A 290 -5.79 22.35 -0.02
C SER A 290 -4.34 22.77 0.29
N GLY A 291 -4.12 24.00 0.73
CA GLY A 291 -2.78 24.57 0.92
C GLY A 291 -2.08 24.94 -0.39
N TYR A 292 -0.75 25.01 -0.36
CA TYR A 292 0.09 25.49 -1.48
C TYR A 292 0.39 24.41 -2.54
N GLU A 293 -0.21 23.23 -2.46
CA GLU A 293 0.24 22.04 -3.21
C GLU A 293 -0.48 21.83 -4.54
N ALA A 294 -1.53 22.61 -4.82
CA ALA A 294 -2.29 22.48 -6.06
C ALA A 294 -1.69 23.36 -7.16
N THR A 295 -0.66 22.86 -7.85
CA THR A 295 -0.11 23.45 -9.09
C THR A 295 -1.24 23.88 -10.03
N ASP A 296 -2.22 23.01 -10.22
CA ASP A 296 -3.41 23.25 -11.05
C ASP A 296 -4.25 24.46 -10.59
N ALA A 297 -4.38 24.70 -9.28
CA ALA A 297 -5.20 25.80 -8.76
C ALA A 297 -4.59 27.17 -9.04
N TYR A 298 -3.26 27.28 -9.00
CA TYR A 298 -2.55 28.49 -9.38
C TYR A 298 -2.68 28.77 -10.87
N GLU A 299 -2.63 27.73 -11.70
CA GLU A 299 -2.82 27.86 -13.15
C GLU A 299 -4.21 28.43 -13.47
N TRP A 300 -5.26 27.87 -12.85
CA TRP A 300 -6.63 28.38 -13.03
C TRP A 300 -6.80 29.80 -12.50
N LEU A 301 -6.23 30.13 -11.34
CA LEU A 301 -6.32 31.48 -10.77
C LEU A 301 -5.60 32.52 -11.65
N ALA A 302 -4.44 32.15 -12.21
CA ALA A 302 -3.71 32.99 -13.14
C ALA A 302 -4.54 33.22 -14.42
N GLN A 303 -5.20 32.19 -14.93
CA GLN A 303 -6.11 32.32 -16.08
C GLN A 303 -7.32 33.20 -15.77
N ALA A 304 -7.92 33.08 -14.58
CA ALA A 304 -9.04 33.92 -14.16
C ALA A 304 -8.64 35.40 -14.11
N ARG A 305 -7.49 35.72 -13.52
CA ARG A 305 -6.97 37.09 -13.41
C ARG A 305 -6.66 37.71 -14.78
N ARG A 306 -6.10 36.91 -15.70
CA ARG A 306 -5.89 37.37 -17.09
C ARG A 306 -7.22 37.74 -17.76
N GLY A 307 -8.27 36.96 -17.53
CA GLY A 307 -9.61 37.22 -18.08
C GLY A 307 -10.29 38.51 -17.58
N LEU A 308 -9.92 39.01 -16.40
CA LEU A 308 -10.45 40.28 -15.86
C LEU A 308 -9.81 41.54 -16.47
N GLY A 309 -8.64 41.40 -17.10
CA GLY A 309 -7.84 42.53 -17.56
C GLY A 309 -7.33 43.44 -16.42
N PRO A 310 -6.55 44.48 -16.74
CA PRO A 310 -5.97 45.40 -15.75
C PRO A 310 -7.01 46.27 -15.00
N SER A 311 -8.27 46.29 -15.45
CA SER A 311 -9.33 47.14 -14.92
C SER A 311 -10.30 46.43 -13.95
N GLY A 312 -10.08 45.15 -13.65
CA GLY A 312 -11.00 44.32 -12.85
C GLY A 312 -10.51 44.00 -11.44
N ARG A 313 -9.95 44.99 -10.73
CA ARG A 313 -9.73 44.89 -9.26
C ARG A 313 -11.03 45.16 -8.50
#